data_AF-A0A1J0KTV7-F1
#
_entry.id   AF-A0A1J0KTV7-F1
#
_cell.length_a   1.000
_cell.length_b   1.000
_cell.length_c   1.000
_cell.angle_alpha   90.00
_cell.angle_beta   90.00
_cell.angle_gamma   90.00
#
_symmetry.space_group_name_H-M   'P 1'
#
loop_
_entity.id
_entity.type
_entity.pdbx_description
1 polymer ?
#
loop_
_entity_poly.entity_id
_entity_poly.type
_entity_poly.pdbx_seq_one_letter_code
_entity_poly.pdbx_strand_id
1 'polypeptide(L)'
;MIYFLAKNQNWAKAAPWLGIISLFLLFLNFSVIDPHFWALINIPLYFFHQTEEHYIPGGFKSFMNEKVLKSVDGKETLTDVKIFWINIIMVWLAFAIFGVLSFINLGFGLLIIIFSIMNCLTHIHEGIKLKAWNPGLVMASIQFIISIFAAMYVSIHGLDNVLAWWIGTIVFSILAHVLLFKLVMSK
;
A
#
# COMPACT_ATOMS: atom_id res chain seq x y z
N MET A 1 23.02 8.95 0.58
CA MET A 1 21.75 9.09 -0.16
C MET A 1 20.56 8.52 0.60
N ILE A 2 20.55 7.22 0.95
CA ILE A 2 19.45 6.58 1.70
C ILE A 2 19.07 7.32 2.98
N TYR A 3 20.05 7.66 3.83
CA TYR A 3 19.79 8.38 5.09
C TYR A 3 19.12 9.75 4.87
N PHE A 4 19.49 10.45 3.80
CA PHE A 4 18.89 11.74 3.46
C PHE A 4 17.42 11.60 3.03
N LEU A 5 17.13 10.58 2.21
CA LEU A 5 15.77 10.28 1.77
C LEU A 5 14.89 9.80 2.92
N ALA A 6 15.44 8.98 3.82
CA ALA A 6 14.73 8.48 4.99
C ALA A 6 14.44 9.59 6.01
N LYS A 7 15.43 10.45 6.28
CA LYS A 7 15.32 11.53 7.29
C LYS A 7 14.08 12.38 7.06
N ASN A 8 13.26 12.52 8.10
CA ASN A 8 11.99 13.25 8.08
C ASN A 8 11.07 12.84 6.92
N GLN A 9 11.20 11.58 6.46
CA GLN A 9 10.41 11.02 5.37
C GLN A 9 10.49 11.84 4.07
N ASN A 10 11.65 12.43 3.75
CA ASN A 10 11.86 13.22 2.54
C ASN A 10 11.45 12.47 1.24
N TRP A 11 11.58 11.15 1.23
CA TRP A 11 11.14 10.28 0.14
C TRP A 11 9.64 10.43 -0.20
N ALA A 12 8.79 10.73 0.79
CA ALA A 12 7.34 10.84 0.62
C ALA A 12 6.93 12.06 -0.22
N LYS A 13 7.80 13.06 -0.37
CA LYS A 13 7.58 14.21 -1.27
C LYS A 13 7.46 13.79 -2.74
N ALA A 14 8.01 12.64 -3.11
CA ALA A 14 7.87 12.08 -4.44
C ALA A 14 6.52 11.39 -4.65
N ALA A 15 5.87 10.90 -3.59
CA ALA A 15 4.63 10.13 -3.68
C ALA A 15 3.49 10.85 -4.44
N PRO A 16 3.14 12.13 -4.19
CA PRO A 16 2.04 12.75 -4.93
C PRO A 16 2.34 12.87 -6.44
N TRP A 17 3.59 13.15 -6.79
CA TRP A 17 4.01 13.24 -8.19
C TRP A 17 3.99 11.87 -8.87
N LEU A 18 4.47 10.83 -8.20
CA LEU A 18 4.40 9.46 -8.70
C LEU A 18 2.95 8.98 -8.83
N GLY A 19 2.06 9.38 -7.90
CA GLY A 19 0.62 9.13 -8.00
C GLY A 19 0.01 9.77 -9.24
N ILE A 20 0.29 11.06 -9.49
CA ILE A 20 -0.21 11.77 -10.69
C ILE A 20 0.35 11.14 -11.97
N ILE A 21 1.66 10.87 -12.03
CA ILE A 21 2.31 10.29 -13.21
C ILE A 21 1.75 8.90 -13.49
N SER A 22 1.68 8.02 -12.47
CA SER A 22 1.15 6.66 -12.66
C SER A 22 -0.33 6.66 -13.02
N LEU A 23 -1.13 7.57 -12.47
CA LEU A 23 -2.54 7.72 -12.85
C LEU A 23 -2.68 8.19 -14.30
N PHE A 24 -1.88 9.19 -14.70
CA PHE A 24 -1.88 9.67 -16.08
C PHE A 24 -1.46 8.57 -17.06
N LEU A 25 -0.39 7.84 -16.76
CA LEU A 25 0.06 6.70 -17.56
C LEU A 25 -0.98 5.60 -17.63
N LEU A 26 -1.71 5.34 -16.54
CA LEU A 26 -2.79 4.35 -16.52
C LEU A 26 -3.90 4.71 -17.51
N PHE A 27 -4.38 5.96 -17.49
CA PHE A 27 -5.40 6.44 -18.42
C PHE A 27 -4.90 6.56 -19.87
N LEU A 28 -3.61 6.84 -20.06
CA LEU A 28 -3.02 6.94 -21.40
C LEU A 28 -2.94 5.57 -22.09
N ASN A 29 -2.68 4.51 -21.34
CA ASN A 29 -2.40 3.18 -21.89
C ASN A 29 -3.58 2.21 -21.81
N PHE A 30 -4.54 2.43 -20.91
CA PHE A 30 -5.65 1.50 -20.68
C PHE A 30 -7.00 2.21 -20.62
N SER A 31 -8.00 1.60 -21.26
CA SER A 31 -9.40 1.98 -21.06
C SER A 31 -9.91 1.43 -19.72
N VAL A 32 -10.91 2.08 -19.12
CA VAL A 32 -11.57 1.59 -17.89
C VAL A 32 -12.30 0.24 -18.08
N ILE A 33 -12.45 -0.23 -19.33
CA ILE A 33 -13.00 -1.55 -19.65
C ILE A 33 -11.89 -2.62 -19.69
N ASP A 34 -10.62 -2.23 -19.78
CA ASP A 34 -9.51 -3.17 -19.76
C ASP A 34 -9.26 -3.67 -18.32
N PRO A 35 -9.23 -4.99 -18.06
CA PRO A 35 -8.90 -5.52 -16.75
C PRO A 35 -7.54 -5.06 -16.20
N HIS A 36 -6.57 -4.74 -17.06
CA HIS A 36 -5.26 -4.20 -16.63
C HIS A 36 -5.39 -2.83 -15.97
N PHE A 37 -6.38 -2.01 -16.38
CA PHE A 37 -6.65 -0.74 -15.71
C PHE A 37 -6.92 -0.97 -14.22
N TRP A 38 -7.80 -1.92 -13.92
CA TRP A 38 -8.20 -2.25 -12.54
C TRP A 38 -7.15 -3.05 -11.78
N ALA A 39 -6.37 -3.89 -12.47
CA ALA A 39 -5.21 -4.55 -11.88
C ALA A 39 -4.16 -3.56 -11.35
N LEU A 40 -3.99 -2.43 -12.05
CA LEU A 40 -2.91 -1.47 -11.77
C LEU A 40 -3.38 -0.20 -11.04
N ILE A 41 -4.69 0.06 -10.91
CA ILE A 41 -5.24 1.27 -10.24
C ILE A 41 -4.75 1.44 -8.79
N ASN A 42 -4.39 0.34 -8.13
CA ASN A 42 -3.88 0.39 -6.76
C ASN A 42 -2.50 1.03 -6.65
N ILE A 43 -1.73 1.12 -7.73
CA ILE A 43 -0.42 1.79 -7.75
C ILE A 43 -0.58 3.30 -7.51
N PRO A 44 -1.34 4.07 -8.33
CA PRO A 44 -1.55 5.50 -8.05
C PRO A 44 -2.28 5.75 -6.73
N LEU A 45 -3.27 4.92 -6.39
CA LEU A 45 -3.99 5.04 -5.12
C LEU A 45 -3.06 4.90 -3.91
N TYR A 46 -2.14 3.94 -3.96
CA TYR A 46 -1.17 3.73 -2.90
C TYR A 46 -0.20 4.91 -2.73
N PHE A 47 0.23 5.53 -3.83
CA PHE A 47 1.03 6.75 -3.75
C PHE A 47 0.28 7.92 -3.11
N PHE A 48 -1.01 8.09 -3.39
CA PHE A 48 -1.83 9.08 -2.71
C PHE A 48 -2.06 8.73 -1.23
N HIS A 49 -2.24 7.44 -0.92
CA HIS A 49 -2.30 6.97 0.46
C HIS A 49 -1.03 7.31 1.26
N GLN A 50 0.15 7.03 0.70
CA GLN A 50 1.42 7.40 1.33
C GLN A 50 1.62 8.91 1.43
N THR A 51 1.02 9.69 0.53
CA THR A 51 1.05 11.15 0.63
C THR A 51 0.35 11.59 1.91
N GLU A 52 -0.83 11.06 2.19
CA GLU A 52 -1.56 11.34 3.43
C GLU A 52 -0.77 10.89 4.67
N GLU A 53 -0.22 9.68 4.61
CA GLU A 53 0.48 9.01 5.71
C GLU A 53 1.80 9.71 6.10
N HIS A 54 2.58 10.14 5.11
CA HIS A 54 3.99 10.52 5.29
C HIS A 54 4.35 11.95 4.88
N TYR A 55 3.50 12.63 4.12
CA TYR A 55 3.83 13.97 3.62
C TYR A 55 2.82 15.04 4.03
N ILE A 56 1.56 14.93 3.60
CA ILE A 56 0.51 15.92 3.85
C ILE A 56 -0.80 15.18 4.14
N PRO A 57 -1.30 15.19 5.39
CA PRO A 57 -0.77 15.89 6.56
C PRO A 57 0.45 15.23 7.20
N GLY A 58 0.73 13.96 6.89
CA GLY A 58 1.81 13.19 7.51
C GLY A 58 1.49 12.77 8.95
N GLY A 59 2.52 12.35 9.69
CA GLY A 59 2.42 12.04 11.13
C GLY A 59 2.26 10.57 11.47
N PHE A 60 2.28 9.66 10.49
CA PHE A 60 2.12 8.23 10.71
C PHE A 60 3.14 7.66 11.70
N LYS A 61 4.40 8.10 11.63
CA LYS A 61 5.45 7.64 12.55
C LYS A 61 5.09 7.91 14.01
N SER A 62 4.64 9.14 14.31
CA SER A 62 4.25 9.55 15.66
C SER A 62 3.02 8.77 16.12
N PHE A 63 2.00 8.68 15.26
CA PHE A 63 0.79 7.89 15.54
C PHE A 63 1.12 6.43 15.88
N MET A 64 1.95 5.77 15.06
CA MET A 64 2.34 4.38 15.28
C MET A 64 3.14 4.21 16.57
N ASN A 65 4.15 5.03 16.82
CA ASN A 65 4.97 4.90 18.02
C ASN A 65 4.18 5.21 19.31
N GLU A 66 3.34 6.24 19.31
CA GLU A 66 2.65 6.72 20.51
C GLU A 66 1.34 5.97 20.80
N LYS A 67 0.52 5.70 19.79
CA LYS A 67 -0.85 5.18 19.96
C LYS A 67 -0.93 3.67 19.76
N VAL A 68 -0.21 3.14 18.78
CA VAL A 68 -0.30 1.72 18.40
C VAL A 68 0.72 0.87 19.14
N LEU A 69 2.01 1.21 19.01
CA LEU A 69 3.13 0.48 19.61
C LEU A 69 3.36 0.85 21.08
N LYS A 70 2.84 2.00 21.52
CA LYS A 70 3.00 2.53 22.88
C LYS A 70 4.46 2.52 23.34
N SER A 71 5.35 2.97 22.45
CA SER A 71 6.79 3.01 22.72
C SER A 71 7.06 3.91 23.93
N VAL A 72 7.86 3.43 24.88
CA VAL A 72 8.16 4.11 26.15
C VAL A 72 9.41 4.98 26.01
N ASP A 73 9.37 6.19 26.56
CA ASP A 73 10.46 7.16 26.76
C ASP A 73 11.63 7.11 25.75
N GLY A 74 11.49 7.88 24.67
CA GLY A 74 12.59 8.28 23.79
C GLY A 74 13.11 7.22 22.81
N LYS A 75 12.59 5.98 22.84
CA LYS A 75 12.95 4.93 21.88
C LYS A 75 11.86 4.73 20.84
N GLU A 76 12.08 5.28 19.63
CA GLU A 76 11.21 4.99 18.47
C GLU A 76 11.36 3.52 18.06
N THR A 77 10.29 2.73 18.15
CA THR A 77 10.27 1.35 17.61
C THR A 77 10.25 1.40 16.08
N LEU A 78 9.45 2.31 15.54
CA LEU A 78 9.34 2.59 14.11
C LEU A 78 10.13 3.86 13.78
N THR A 79 11.31 3.68 13.18
CA THR A 79 12.22 4.79 12.80
C THR A 79 12.00 5.21 11.35
N ASP A 80 12.46 6.40 11.00
CA ASP A 80 12.47 6.92 9.62
C ASP A 80 13.12 5.94 8.62
N VAL A 81 14.21 5.28 9.02
CA VAL A 81 14.92 4.30 8.18
C VAL A 81 14.11 3.02 7.98
N LYS A 82 13.45 2.52 9.03
CA LYS A 82 12.54 1.36 8.91
C LYS A 82 11.38 1.68 7.97
N ILE A 83 10.75 2.84 8.15
CA ILE A 83 9.65 3.31 7.29
C ILE A 83 10.10 3.45 5.84
N PHE A 84 11.28 4.02 5.59
CA PHE A 84 11.83 4.14 4.25
C PHE A 84 12.00 2.77 3.58
N TRP A 85 12.63 1.81 4.25
CA TRP A 85 12.87 0.49 3.65
C TRP A 85 11.59 -0.28 3.37
N ILE A 86 10.63 -0.21 4.30
CA ILE A 86 9.30 -0.80 4.12
C ILE A 86 8.64 -0.25 2.87
N ASN A 87 8.54 1.07 2.75
CA ASN A 87 7.81 1.66 1.64
C ASN A 87 8.54 1.51 0.29
N ILE A 88 9.85 1.75 0.25
CA ILE A 88 10.60 1.73 -1.02
C ILE A 88 10.88 0.30 -1.52
N ILE A 89 11.47 -0.57 -0.69
CA ILE A 89 11.81 -1.93 -1.15
C ILE A 89 10.56 -2.80 -1.14
N MET A 90 9.82 -2.80 -0.05
CA MET A 90 8.82 -3.86 0.12
C MET A 90 7.50 -3.52 -0.56
N VAL A 91 7.18 -2.25 -0.76
CA VAL A 91 5.95 -1.86 -1.45
C VAL A 91 6.22 -1.33 -2.85
N TRP A 92 7.03 -0.28 -3.03
CA TRP A 92 7.20 0.30 -4.38
C TRP A 92 7.83 -0.66 -5.36
N LEU A 93 8.94 -1.30 -4.97
CA LEU A 93 9.59 -2.29 -5.84
C LEU A 93 8.71 -3.53 -6.03
N ALA A 94 8.00 -3.99 -5.00
CA ALA A 94 7.07 -5.11 -5.15
C ALA A 94 5.91 -4.77 -6.12
N PHE A 95 5.31 -3.58 -6.00
CA PHE A 95 4.24 -3.12 -6.88
C PHE A 95 4.75 -2.94 -8.31
N ALA A 96 5.97 -2.45 -8.50
CA ALA A 96 6.59 -2.39 -9.82
C ALA A 96 6.78 -3.79 -10.42
N ILE A 97 7.34 -4.74 -9.64
CA ILE A 97 7.54 -6.12 -10.09
C ILE A 97 6.21 -6.79 -10.43
N PHE A 98 5.24 -6.78 -9.51
CA PHE A 98 3.94 -7.40 -9.74
C PHE A 98 3.13 -6.68 -10.82
N GLY A 99 3.32 -5.38 -10.99
CA GLY A 99 2.72 -4.62 -12.09
C GLY A 99 3.26 -5.08 -13.44
N VAL A 100 4.57 -5.31 -13.56
CA VAL A 100 5.17 -5.90 -14.76
C VAL A 100 4.72 -7.35 -14.95
N LEU A 101 4.71 -8.15 -13.88
CA LEU A 101 4.25 -9.55 -13.95
C LEU A 101 2.76 -9.66 -14.31
N SER A 102 1.96 -8.63 -14.07
CA SER A 102 0.53 -8.63 -14.44
C SER A 102 0.30 -8.80 -15.94
N PHE A 103 1.26 -8.38 -16.77
CA PHE A 103 1.23 -8.59 -18.23
C PHE A 103 1.56 -10.02 -18.65
N ILE A 104 2.17 -10.82 -17.76
CA ILE A 104 2.36 -12.26 -17.95
C ILE A 104 1.11 -13.01 -17.46
N ASN A 105 0.59 -12.61 -16.31
CA ASN A 105 -0.67 -13.13 -15.78
C ASN A 105 -1.35 -12.09 -14.89
N LEU A 106 -2.60 -11.76 -15.19
CA LEU A 106 -3.35 -10.73 -14.48
C LEU A 106 -3.55 -11.02 -12.98
N GLY A 107 -3.36 -12.28 -12.56
CA GLY A 107 -3.34 -12.69 -11.15
C GLY A 107 -2.30 -11.96 -10.29
N PHE A 108 -1.18 -11.53 -10.88
CA PHE A 108 -0.21 -10.68 -10.17
C PHE A 108 -0.76 -9.27 -9.92
N GLY A 109 -1.69 -8.79 -10.76
CA GLY A 109 -2.48 -7.58 -10.48
C GLY A 109 -3.41 -7.77 -9.29
N LEU A 110 -4.08 -8.93 -9.18
CA LEU A 110 -4.88 -9.27 -8.00
C LEU A 110 -4.03 -9.24 -6.73
N LEU A 111 -2.77 -9.67 -6.77
CA LEU A 111 -1.86 -9.59 -5.63
C LEU A 111 -1.68 -8.15 -5.13
N ILE A 112 -1.46 -7.19 -6.03
CA ILE A 112 -1.36 -5.75 -5.69
C ILE A 112 -2.65 -5.29 -4.98
N ILE A 113 -3.80 -5.68 -5.52
CA ILE A 113 -5.12 -5.30 -4.99
C ILE A 113 -5.33 -5.87 -3.58
N ILE A 114 -5.09 -7.18 -3.38
CA ILE A 114 -5.29 -7.85 -2.08
C ILE A 114 -4.30 -7.33 -1.04
N PHE A 115 -3.04 -7.09 -1.43
CA PHE A 115 -2.05 -6.49 -0.55
C PHE A 115 -2.51 -5.09 -0.08
N SER A 116 -3.02 -4.28 -1.01
CA SER A 116 -3.55 -2.95 -0.71
C SER A 116 -4.76 -3.00 0.21
N ILE A 117 -5.69 -3.94 -0.02
CA ILE A 117 -6.86 -4.14 0.85
C ILE A 117 -6.44 -4.42 2.30
N MET A 118 -5.46 -5.30 2.51
CA MET A 118 -4.97 -5.60 3.85
C MET A 118 -4.35 -4.37 4.53
N ASN A 119 -3.58 -3.58 3.79
CA ASN A 119 -3.02 -2.34 4.29
C ASN A 119 -4.12 -1.32 4.63
N CYS A 120 -5.13 -1.16 3.78
CA CYS A 120 -6.24 -0.25 4.08
C CYS A 120 -7.02 -0.68 5.33
N LEU A 121 -7.22 -2.00 5.50
CA LEU A 121 -7.90 -2.55 6.67
C LEU A 121 -7.15 -2.25 7.97
N THR A 122 -5.81 -2.16 7.99
CA THR A 122 -5.10 -1.79 9.21
C THR A 122 -5.39 -0.35 9.64
N HIS A 123 -5.44 0.60 8.69
CA HIS A 123 -5.80 1.99 8.99
C HIS A 123 -7.25 2.14 9.44
N ILE A 124 -8.18 1.47 8.75
CA ILE A 124 -9.61 1.48 9.11
C ILE A 124 -9.82 0.85 10.49
N HIS A 125 -9.20 -0.31 10.74
CA HIS A 125 -9.29 -1.00 12.02
C HIS A 125 -8.79 -0.14 13.18
N GLU A 126 -7.60 0.46 13.05
CA GLU A 126 -7.04 1.32 14.10
C GLU A 126 -7.87 2.61 14.28
N GLY A 127 -8.43 3.16 13.20
CA GLY A 127 -9.34 4.30 13.30
C GLY A 127 -10.62 3.98 14.10
N ILE A 128 -11.23 2.82 13.87
CA ILE A 128 -12.40 2.34 14.62
C ILE A 128 -12.05 2.06 16.08
N LYS A 129 -10.95 1.33 16.30
CA LYS A 129 -10.51 0.88 17.62
C LYS A 129 -10.12 2.03 18.53
N LEU A 130 -9.39 3.02 18.01
CA LEU A 130 -8.96 4.21 18.74
C LEU A 130 -10.02 5.31 18.74
N LYS A 131 -11.09 5.16 17.94
CA LYS A 131 -12.14 6.16 17.72
C LYS A 131 -11.56 7.53 17.35
N ALA A 132 -10.51 7.51 16.53
CA ALA A 132 -9.73 8.68 16.17
C ALA A 132 -9.26 8.58 14.72
N TRP A 133 -9.12 9.74 14.07
CA TRP A 133 -8.46 9.79 12.78
C TRP A 133 -6.99 9.36 12.93
N ASN A 134 -6.48 8.63 11.93
CA ASN A 134 -5.07 8.31 11.81
C ASN A 134 -4.54 8.71 10.43
N PRO A 135 -3.25 9.09 10.32
CA PRO A 135 -2.63 9.41 9.04
C PRO A 135 -2.77 8.26 8.05
N GLY A 136 -3.40 8.53 6.91
CA GLY A 136 -3.71 7.55 5.86
C GLY A 136 -5.16 7.06 5.86
N LEU A 137 -5.96 7.36 6.89
CA LEU A 137 -7.32 6.81 7.01
C LEU A 137 -8.25 7.21 5.86
N VAL A 138 -8.16 8.44 5.36
CA VAL A 138 -9.08 8.92 4.30
C VAL A 138 -8.79 8.20 3.00
N MET A 139 -7.52 8.23 2.58
CA MET A 139 -7.07 7.56 1.36
C MET A 139 -7.16 6.05 1.46
N ALA A 140 -6.92 5.46 2.64
CA ALA A 140 -7.13 4.03 2.86
C ALA A 140 -8.60 3.65 2.67
N SER A 141 -9.54 4.47 3.13
CA SER A 141 -10.97 4.22 2.96
C SER A 141 -11.39 4.29 1.49
N ILE A 142 -10.91 5.29 0.76
CA ILE A 142 -11.16 5.45 -0.68
C ILE A 142 -10.54 4.28 -1.46
N GLN A 143 -9.26 4.00 -1.20
CA GLN A 143 -8.52 2.92 -1.85
C GLN A 143 -9.15 1.56 -1.56
N PHE A 144 -9.63 1.30 -0.35
CA PHE A 144 -10.32 0.06 0.01
C PHE A 144 -11.55 -0.16 -0.87
N ILE A 145 -12.43 0.83 -1.01
CA ILE A 145 -13.66 0.72 -1.81
C ILE A 145 -13.32 0.45 -3.28
N ILE A 146 -12.37 1.21 -3.85
CA ILE A 146 -11.94 1.02 -5.24
C ILE A 146 -11.28 -0.35 -5.42
N SER A 147 -10.52 -0.82 -4.43
CA SER A 147 -9.86 -2.12 -4.48
C SER A 147 -10.83 -3.30 -4.45
N ILE A 148 -11.91 -3.21 -3.67
CA ILE A 148 -12.97 -4.23 -3.69
C ILE A 148 -13.57 -4.32 -5.10
N PHE A 149 -13.90 -3.17 -5.69
CA PHE A 149 -14.39 -3.13 -7.07
C PHE A 149 -13.37 -3.69 -8.06
N ALA A 150 -12.11 -3.27 -7.97
CA ALA A 150 -11.03 -3.73 -8.84
C ALA A 150 -10.82 -5.25 -8.73
N ALA A 151 -10.84 -5.81 -7.52
CA ALA A 151 -10.69 -7.25 -7.30
C ALA A 151 -11.84 -8.02 -7.96
N MET A 152 -13.08 -7.55 -7.80
CA MET A 152 -14.24 -8.14 -8.46
C MET A 152 -14.12 -8.06 -9.98
N TYR A 153 -13.76 -6.89 -10.51
CA TYR A 153 -13.66 -6.65 -11.95
C TYR A 153 -12.62 -7.57 -12.60
N VAL A 154 -11.41 -7.61 -12.04
CA VAL A 154 -10.31 -8.46 -12.51
C VAL A 154 -10.71 -9.94 -12.43
N SER A 155 -11.40 -10.35 -11.36
CA SER A 155 -11.88 -11.74 -11.19
C SER A 155 -12.88 -12.17 -12.25
N ILE A 156 -13.76 -11.26 -12.69
CA ILE A 156 -14.80 -11.57 -13.67
C ILE A 156 -14.26 -11.50 -15.10
N HIS A 157 -13.38 -10.52 -15.37
CA HIS A 157 -13.05 -10.12 -16.74
C HIS A 157 -11.64 -10.50 -17.21
N GLY A 158 -10.75 -10.99 -16.33
CA GLY A 158 -9.39 -11.28 -16.77
C GLY A 158 -8.60 -12.34 -16.01
N LEU A 159 -9.18 -12.99 -14.99
CA LEU A 159 -8.52 -14.09 -14.28
C LEU A 159 -8.98 -15.46 -14.77
N ASP A 160 -8.01 -16.27 -15.18
CA ASP A 160 -8.18 -17.72 -15.27
C ASP A 160 -8.05 -18.34 -13.87
N ASN A 161 -8.80 -19.39 -13.56
CA ASN A 161 -8.74 -20.12 -12.29
C ASN A 161 -8.79 -19.18 -11.05
N VAL A 162 -9.87 -18.40 -10.98
CA VAL A 162 -10.13 -17.36 -9.97
C VAL A 162 -9.85 -17.85 -8.54
N LEU A 163 -10.32 -19.04 -8.17
CA LEU A 163 -10.18 -19.56 -6.81
C LEU A 163 -8.71 -19.72 -6.39
N ALA A 164 -7.86 -20.25 -7.28
CA ALA A 164 -6.44 -20.44 -6.99
C ALA A 164 -5.73 -19.10 -6.77
N TRP A 165 -6.03 -18.09 -7.59
CA TRP A 165 -5.46 -16.75 -7.44
C TRP A 165 -5.92 -16.06 -6.16
N TRP A 166 -7.19 -16.15 -5.79
CA TRP A 166 -7.68 -15.58 -4.52
C TRP A 166 -7.00 -16.23 -3.31
N ILE A 167 -6.91 -17.56 -3.28
CA ILE A 167 -6.23 -18.27 -2.18
C ILE A 167 -4.75 -17.87 -2.13
N GLY A 168 -4.06 -17.93 -3.27
CA GLY A 168 -2.63 -17.63 -3.36
C GLY A 168 -2.31 -16.19 -2.95
N THR A 169 -3.07 -15.21 -3.44
CA THR A 169 -2.85 -13.79 -3.15
C THR A 169 -3.20 -13.42 -1.70
N ILE A 170 -4.24 -14.00 -1.11
CA ILE A 170 -4.56 -13.83 0.31
C ILE A 170 -3.46 -14.41 1.19
N VAL A 171 -3.06 -15.66 0.95
CA VAL A 171 -2.00 -16.32 1.75
C VAL A 171 -0.71 -15.53 1.65
N PHE A 172 -0.30 -15.16 0.43
CA PHE A 172 0.90 -14.35 0.23
C PHE A 172 0.82 -13.02 0.99
N SER A 173 -0.29 -12.29 0.84
CA SER A 173 -0.45 -10.97 1.47
C SER A 173 -0.45 -11.07 3.00
N ILE A 174 -1.08 -12.08 3.61
CA ILE A 174 -1.01 -12.32 5.06
C ILE A 174 0.44 -12.55 5.49
N LEU A 175 1.16 -13.45 4.80
CA LEU A 175 2.54 -13.76 5.14
C LEU A 175 3.44 -12.53 5.02
N ALA A 176 3.27 -11.74 3.95
CA ALA A 176 4.00 -10.50 3.74
C ALA A 176 3.77 -9.51 4.89
N HIS A 177 2.53 -9.27 5.30
CA HIS A 177 2.20 -8.37 6.42
C HIS A 177 2.73 -8.89 7.77
N VAL A 178 2.68 -10.20 8.02
CA VAL A 178 3.25 -10.80 9.24
C VAL A 178 4.77 -10.63 9.29
N LEU A 179 5.46 -10.87 8.17
CA LEU A 179 6.90 -10.64 8.05
C LEU A 179 7.24 -9.16 8.26
N LEU A 180 6.42 -8.26 7.70
CA LEU A 180 6.49 -6.82 7.91
C LEU A 180 6.45 -6.45 9.38
N PHE A 181 5.43 -6.93 10.07
CA PHE A 181 5.24 -6.66 11.48
C PHE A 181 6.42 -7.19 12.30
N LYS A 182 6.89 -8.41 12.02
CA LYS A 182 8.09 -8.96 12.68
C LYS A 182 9.34 -8.11 12.44
N LEU A 183 9.55 -7.63 11.22
CA LEU A 183 10.68 -6.75 10.89
C LEU A 183 10.59 -5.43 11.67
N VAL A 184 9.41 -4.82 11.74
CA VAL A 184 9.19 -3.59 12.51
C VAL A 184 9.47 -3.80 14.00
N MET A 185 8.97 -4.91 14.56
CA MET A 185 9.09 -5.25 15.98
C MET A 185 10.47 -5.79 16.37
N SER A 186 11.31 -6.18 15.40
CA SER A 186 12.69 -6.55 15.67
C SER A 186 13.50 -5.33 16.13
N LYS A 187 14.35 -5.54 17.14
CA LYS A 187 15.17 -4.49 17.77
C LYS A 187 16.20 -3.94 16.79
#